data_AF-A0A7H0NQC4-F1
#
_entry.id   AF-A0A7H0NQC4-F1
#
_cell.length_a   1.000
_cell.length_b   1.000
_cell.length_c   1.000
_cell.angle_alpha   90.00
_cell.angle_beta   90.00
_cell.angle_gamma   90.00
#
_symmetry.space_group_name_H-M   'P 1'
#
loop_
_entity.id
_entity.type
_entity.pdbx_description
1 polymer ?
#
loop_
_entity_poly.entity_id
_entity_poly.type
_entity_poly.pdbx_seq_one_letter_code
_entity_poly.pdbx_strand_id
1 'polypeptide(L)'
;MRRVCLTLPTHRACTGTIAAIGEEAAYGARRFDVEVHLLILDSSPAPVLAEHRRAVAALPPSPGVTVHHLDEDEQRAFLHAVIDRSAGAPPDRLPELMLPSRVSYGACTNRAFLIAQALGCTSVHRRDSDSRYQHLDGEPVFPLHQELTYLGRRADAVRESATRSKLPPGTGERRVTLAGGSFVGEMSVDVAEIRDLDPDTYRELIGLSIPDGYPEIWRGHLIDESFRGAGDTAFDGDRTTLAPVSPMRVDMCNIALDHEVYRRVPLPPATDTIGSDYFLIHLLHDARMPGVQHNRHIVNFHTAERRTDDGFVAYQLRFVKFLLSKAYLNAVYARTAAAGDALLDAEGHIRAGEIAGFVRDSTGLDRASGAHRLDVLDDAYRRLGNRYKTVADLLVERRSRLLDEAREDMADFALLIDHWEALTRASAGTGLAGTR
;
A
#
# COMPACT_ATOMS: atom_id res chain seq x y z
N MET A 1 13.81 -24.35 0.04
CA MET A 1 13.20 -23.49 1.07
C MET A 1 12.51 -22.31 0.38
N ARG A 2 11.31 -21.91 0.80
CA ARG A 2 10.61 -20.75 0.23
C ARG A 2 11.28 -19.46 0.71
N ARG A 3 11.59 -18.54 -0.20
CA ARG A 3 12.09 -17.20 0.13
C ARG A 3 10.93 -16.23 0.24
N VAL A 4 10.92 -15.41 1.28
CA VAL A 4 9.92 -14.36 1.51
C VAL A 4 10.61 -13.07 1.90
N CYS A 5 10.04 -11.94 1.49
CA CYS A 5 10.57 -10.62 1.79
C CYS A 5 9.66 -9.94 2.82
N LEU A 6 10.18 -9.67 4.02
CA LEU A 6 9.51 -8.86 5.03
C LEU A 6 10.07 -7.45 4.93
N THR A 7 9.25 -6.47 4.57
CA THR A 7 9.68 -5.16 4.08
C THR A 7 9.27 -4.04 5.03
N LEU A 8 10.19 -3.10 5.23
CA LEU A 8 10.02 -1.88 6.02
C LEU A 8 10.52 -0.68 5.21
N PRO A 9 9.66 0.00 4.43
CA PRO A 9 9.98 1.30 3.89
C PRO A 9 9.98 2.38 4.98
N THR A 10 10.98 3.25 4.99
CA THR A 10 11.04 4.39 5.93
C THR A 10 11.74 5.62 5.34
N HIS A 11 11.35 6.79 5.85
CA HIS A 11 11.99 8.09 5.60
C HIS A 11 12.09 8.91 6.90
N ARG A 12 11.94 8.25 8.05
CA ARG A 12 11.81 8.86 9.37
C ARG A 12 12.32 7.90 10.45
N ALA A 13 12.61 8.43 11.63
CA ALA A 13 13.12 7.64 12.76
C ALA A 13 12.15 6.52 13.18
N CYS A 14 12.66 5.29 13.23
CA CYS A 14 11.85 4.10 13.56
C CYS A 14 12.67 2.93 14.14
N THR A 15 13.71 3.21 14.92
CA THR A 15 14.60 2.19 15.51
C THR A 15 13.85 1.10 16.31
N GLY A 16 12.79 1.48 17.04
CA GLY A 16 11.92 0.52 17.73
C GLY A 16 11.21 -0.45 16.78
N THR A 17 10.74 0.04 15.64
CA THR A 17 10.11 -0.78 14.59
C THR A 17 11.12 -1.70 13.91
N ILE A 18 12.36 -1.24 13.71
CA ILE A 18 13.46 -2.08 13.18
C ILE A 18 13.71 -3.28 14.11
N ALA A 19 13.76 -3.06 15.43
CA ALA A 19 13.89 -4.15 16.39
C ALA A 19 12.70 -5.13 16.31
N ALA A 20 11.47 -4.59 16.36
CA ALA A 20 10.25 -5.39 16.34
C ALA A 20 10.11 -6.24 15.06
N ILE A 21 10.41 -5.69 13.88
CA ILE A 21 10.34 -6.44 12.62
C ILE A 21 11.45 -7.49 12.50
N GLY A 22 12.59 -7.27 13.16
CA GLY A 22 13.64 -8.28 13.32
C GLY A 22 13.16 -9.49 14.11
N GLU A 23 12.38 -9.27 15.18
CA GLU A 23 11.74 -10.33 15.95
C GLU A 23 10.69 -11.09 15.12
N GLU A 24 9.87 -10.37 14.33
CA GLU A 24 8.89 -10.98 13.41
C GLU A 24 9.59 -11.84 12.34
N ALA A 25 10.70 -11.36 11.75
CA ALA A 25 11.49 -12.12 10.78
C ALA A 25 12.04 -13.43 11.38
N ALA A 26 12.62 -13.33 12.58
CA ALA A 26 13.17 -14.47 13.30
C ALA A 26 12.08 -15.48 13.68
N TYR A 27 10.90 -14.99 14.07
CA TYR A 27 9.72 -15.83 14.31
C TYR A 27 9.29 -16.57 13.04
N GLY A 28 9.17 -15.86 11.91
CA GLY A 28 8.77 -16.43 10.63
C GLY A 28 9.69 -17.55 10.17
N ALA A 29 11.01 -17.31 10.17
CA ALA A 29 12.02 -18.29 9.78
C ALA A 29 11.94 -19.56 10.63
N ARG A 30 11.88 -19.42 11.97
CA ARG A 30 11.81 -20.57 12.90
C ARG A 30 10.51 -21.36 12.79
N ARG A 31 9.38 -20.68 12.60
CA ARG A 31 8.05 -21.32 12.69
C ARG A 31 7.60 -21.98 11.39
N PHE A 32 8.06 -21.48 10.25
CA PHE A 32 7.54 -21.85 8.93
C PHE A 32 8.57 -22.48 7.97
N ASP A 33 9.83 -22.66 8.40
CA ASP A 33 10.90 -23.22 7.56
C ASP A 33 11.04 -22.44 6.23
N VAL A 34 11.13 -21.11 6.35
CA VAL A 34 11.28 -20.17 5.23
C VAL A 34 12.57 -19.36 5.40
N GLU A 35 13.12 -18.91 4.27
CA GLU A 35 14.18 -17.90 4.26
C GLU A 35 13.52 -16.52 4.25
N VAL A 36 13.72 -15.76 5.33
CA VAL A 36 13.19 -14.40 5.46
C VAL A 36 14.27 -13.41 5.08
N HIS A 37 14.03 -12.68 3.99
CA HIS A 37 14.78 -11.49 3.64
C HIS A 37 14.10 -10.29 4.31
N LEU A 38 14.68 -9.80 5.41
CA LEU A 38 14.25 -8.55 6.03
C LEU A 38 14.80 -7.38 5.21
N LEU A 39 13.94 -6.70 4.46
CA LEU A 39 14.30 -5.62 3.54
C LEU A 39 13.87 -4.26 4.10
N ILE A 40 14.84 -3.44 4.48
CA ILE A 40 14.64 -2.07 4.96
C ILE A 40 15.04 -1.12 3.84
N LEU A 41 14.08 -0.34 3.34
CA LEU A 41 14.31 0.70 2.33
C LEU A 41 14.31 2.06 3.02
N ASP A 42 15.48 2.67 3.15
CA ASP A 42 15.68 3.84 4.00
C ASP A 42 16.02 5.09 3.18
N SER A 43 15.03 5.98 3.06
CA SER A 43 15.16 7.32 2.46
C SER A 43 15.27 8.41 3.53
N SER A 44 15.72 8.08 4.75
CA SER A 44 15.81 9.05 5.86
C SER A 44 17.05 9.94 5.73
N PRO A 45 17.03 11.17 6.29
CA PRO A 45 18.22 12.01 6.37
C PRO A 45 19.38 11.35 7.11
N ALA A 46 20.62 11.76 6.80
CA ALA A 46 21.85 11.12 7.27
C ALA A 46 21.92 10.84 8.81
N PRO A 47 21.49 11.74 9.71
CA PRO A 47 21.50 11.44 11.15
C PRO A 47 20.60 10.26 11.53
N VAL A 48 19.40 10.20 10.93
CA VAL A 48 18.41 9.14 11.16
C VAL A 48 18.89 7.83 10.52
N LEU A 49 19.44 7.88 9.31
CA LEU A 49 20.04 6.72 8.65
C LEU A 49 21.16 6.09 9.50
N ALA A 50 22.01 6.90 10.13
CA ALA A 50 23.06 6.41 11.01
C ALA A 50 22.53 5.73 12.29
N GLU A 51 21.38 6.19 12.81
CA GLU A 51 20.67 5.51 13.91
C GLU A 51 20.07 4.19 13.47
N HIS A 52 19.43 4.15 12.29
CA HIS A 52 18.91 2.91 11.73
C HIS A 52 20.00 1.88 11.46
N ARG A 53 21.16 2.28 10.91
CA ARG A 53 22.30 1.38 10.71
C ARG A 53 22.76 0.75 12.03
N ARG A 54 22.80 1.52 13.12
CA ARG A 54 23.12 1.00 14.47
C ARG A 54 22.05 0.03 14.97
N ALA A 55 20.78 0.35 14.77
CA ALA A 55 19.67 -0.53 15.17
C ALA A 55 19.69 -1.86 14.39
N VAL A 56 19.94 -1.81 13.07
CA VAL A 56 20.10 -2.99 12.22
C VAL A 56 21.29 -3.84 12.66
N ALA A 57 22.44 -3.22 12.91
CA ALA A 57 23.63 -3.93 13.39
C ALA A 57 23.44 -4.56 14.79
N ALA A 58 22.49 -4.04 15.58
CA ALA A 58 22.15 -4.57 16.90
C ALA A 58 21.13 -5.73 16.85
N LEU A 59 20.55 -6.05 15.68
CA LEU A 59 19.63 -7.17 15.54
C LEU A 59 20.33 -8.50 15.87
N PRO A 60 19.74 -9.36 16.72
CA PRO A 60 20.31 -10.67 16.99
C PRO A 60 20.39 -11.52 15.71
N PRO A 61 21.51 -12.21 15.45
CA PRO A 61 21.58 -13.13 14.31
C PRO A 61 20.57 -14.27 14.50
N SER A 62 19.77 -14.53 13.47
CA SER A 62 18.76 -15.60 13.47
C SER A 62 18.94 -16.49 12.25
N PRO A 63 19.06 -17.83 12.42
CA PRO A 63 19.06 -18.76 11.31
C PRO A 63 17.87 -18.55 10.39
N GLY A 64 18.10 -18.59 9.08
CA GLY A 64 17.07 -18.38 8.06
C GLY A 64 16.64 -16.93 7.86
N VAL A 65 17.29 -15.95 8.52
CA VAL A 65 17.04 -14.52 8.30
C VAL A 65 18.27 -13.86 7.66
N THR A 66 18.06 -13.09 6.60
CA THR A 66 19.07 -12.20 6.00
C THR A 66 18.53 -10.78 5.97
N VAL A 67 19.27 -9.83 6.55
CA VAL A 67 18.87 -8.43 6.63
C VAL A 67 19.52 -7.64 5.50
N HIS A 68 18.71 -6.87 4.77
CA HIS A 68 19.10 -5.97 3.70
C HIS A 68 18.67 -4.56 4.11
N HIS A 69 19.62 -3.70 4.47
CA HIS A 69 19.35 -2.29 4.74
C HIS A 69 19.94 -1.46 3.60
N LEU A 70 19.06 -0.94 2.75
CA LEU A 70 19.47 -0.16 1.59
C LEU A 70 19.15 1.32 1.83
N ASP A 71 20.16 2.17 1.77
CA ASP A 71 19.96 3.61 1.69
C ASP A 71 19.46 4.02 0.30
N GLU A 72 19.16 5.31 0.11
CA GLU A 72 18.61 5.79 -1.16
C GLU A 72 19.59 5.66 -2.34
N ASP A 73 20.90 5.79 -2.10
CA ASP A 73 21.93 5.68 -3.15
C ASP A 73 22.04 4.23 -3.62
N GLU A 74 22.00 3.26 -2.71
CA GLU A 74 21.97 1.84 -3.02
C GLU A 74 20.69 1.47 -3.80
N GLN A 75 19.54 2.01 -3.38
CA GLN A 75 18.28 1.82 -4.10
C GLN A 75 18.33 2.42 -5.51
N ARG A 76 18.94 3.59 -5.67
CA ARG A 76 19.14 4.26 -6.97
C ARG A 76 20.05 3.46 -7.89
N ALA A 77 21.18 2.99 -7.38
CA ALA A 77 22.11 2.15 -8.14
C ALA A 77 21.45 0.87 -8.64
N PHE A 78 20.70 0.19 -7.76
CA PHE A 78 19.91 -0.99 -8.14
C PHE A 78 18.89 -0.66 -9.23
N LEU A 79 18.13 0.43 -9.05
CA LEU A 79 17.09 0.81 -9.99
C LEU A 79 17.63 1.10 -11.39
N HIS A 80 18.73 1.85 -11.49
CA HIS A 80 19.38 2.12 -12.77
C HIS A 80 19.82 0.82 -13.45
N ALA A 81 20.45 -0.09 -12.70
CA ALA A 81 20.87 -1.38 -13.26
C ALA A 81 19.70 -2.23 -13.79
N VAL A 82 18.53 -2.17 -13.13
CA VAL A 82 17.30 -2.84 -13.61
C VAL A 82 16.75 -2.18 -14.86
N ILE A 83 16.66 -0.85 -14.88
CA ILE A 83 16.13 -0.08 -16.01
C ILE A 83 17.00 -0.28 -17.25
N ASP A 84 18.32 -0.15 -17.11
CA ASP A 84 19.29 -0.35 -18.20
C ASP A 84 19.16 -1.75 -18.82
N ARG A 85 18.93 -2.78 -17.99
CA ARG A 85 18.77 -4.16 -18.43
C ARG A 85 17.40 -4.44 -19.05
N SER A 86 16.37 -3.69 -18.69
CA SER A 86 14.98 -3.94 -19.13
C SER A 86 14.76 -3.69 -20.62
N ALA A 87 15.64 -2.94 -21.30
CA ALA A 87 15.63 -2.63 -22.73
C ALA A 87 14.24 -2.23 -23.27
N GLY A 88 13.93 -0.93 -23.27
CA GLY A 88 12.67 -0.39 -23.80
C GLY A 88 11.93 0.54 -22.84
N ALA A 89 12.40 0.66 -21.59
CA ALA A 89 11.97 1.68 -20.64
C ALA A 89 12.42 3.09 -21.09
N PRO A 90 11.58 4.14 -20.99
CA PRO A 90 12.05 5.51 -21.12
C PRO A 90 13.03 5.80 -19.97
N PRO A 91 14.35 5.93 -20.27
CA PRO A 91 15.40 5.79 -19.27
C PRO A 91 15.39 6.92 -18.24
N ASP A 92 14.85 8.09 -18.59
CA ASP A 92 14.80 9.24 -17.68
C ASP A 92 13.50 9.27 -16.85
N ARG A 93 12.39 8.77 -17.40
CA ARG A 93 11.08 8.87 -16.74
C ARG A 93 10.87 7.78 -15.68
N LEU A 94 11.25 6.54 -15.97
CA LEU A 94 11.04 5.44 -15.00
C LEU A 94 11.81 5.60 -13.68
N PRO A 95 13.06 6.10 -13.64
CA PRO A 95 13.72 6.42 -12.39
C PRO A 95 12.93 7.44 -11.56
N GLU A 96 12.41 8.50 -12.17
CA GLU A 96 11.63 9.53 -11.48
C GLU A 96 10.34 8.97 -10.86
N LEU A 97 9.69 8.00 -11.52
CA LEU A 97 8.47 7.37 -11.00
C LEU A 97 8.71 6.46 -9.80
N MET A 98 9.89 5.84 -9.70
CA MET A 98 10.22 4.87 -8.64
C MET A 98 11.10 5.45 -7.53
N LEU A 99 11.81 6.55 -7.81
CA LEU A 99 12.61 7.35 -6.87
C LEU A 99 12.29 8.85 -7.00
N PRO A 100 11.02 9.26 -6.80
CA PRO A 100 10.67 10.67 -6.81
C PRO A 100 11.33 11.39 -5.64
N SER A 101 11.64 12.67 -5.81
CA SER A 101 12.14 13.54 -4.74
C SER A 101 11.10 13.86 -3.66
N ARG A 102 9.85 13.45 -3.89
CA ARG A 102 8.71 13.66 -2.98
C ARG A 102 8.16 12.32 -2.49
N VAL A 103 7.38 12.36 -1.42
CA VAL A 103 6.81 11.15 -0.80
C VAL A 103 5.87 10.45 -1.78
N SER A 104 6.11 9.17 -2.02
CA SER A 104 5.22 8.28 -2.79
C SER A 104 5.20 6.89 -2.17
N TYR A 105 4.03 6.49 -1.67
CA TYR A 105 3.81 5.17 -1.08
C TYR A 105 3.85 4.05 -2.13
N GLY A 106 3.37 4.32 -3.34
CA GLY A 106 3.46 3.36 -4.44
C GLY A 106 4.89 3.18 -4.94
N ALA A 107 5.65 4.27 -5.12
CA ALA A 107 7.03 4.20 -5.60
C ALA A 107 7.95 3.40 -4.66
N CYS A 108 7.87 3.61 -3.34
CA CYS A 108 8.66 2.83 -2.38
C CYS A 108 8.26 1.35 -2.36
N THR A 109 6.96 1.05 -2.47
CA THR A 109 6.48 -0.33 -2.52
C THR A 109 6.87 -1.02 -3.83
N ASN A 110 6.86 -0.31 -4.96
CA ASN A 110 7.35 -0.80 -6.24
C ASN A 110 8.84 -1.15 -6.19
N ARG A 111 9.68 -0.31 -5.55
CA ARG A 111 11.08 -0.66 -5.28
C ARG A 111 11.20 -1.96 -4.50
N ALA A 112 10.40 -2.12 -3.44
CA ALA A 112 10.37 -3.36 -2.66
C ALA A 112 9.98 -4.58 -3.51
N PHE A 113 9.03 -4.44 -4.43
CA PHE A 113 8.65 -5.52 -5.36
C PHE A 113 9.77 -5.91 -6.30
N LEU A 114 10.47 -4.94 -6.89
CA LEU A 114 11.62 -5.23 -7.76
C LEU A 114 12.74 -5.91 -6.97
N ILE A 115 13.11 -5.40 -5.80
CA ILE A 115 14.16 -6.00 -4.98
C ILE A 115 13.77 -7.41 -4.52
N ALA A 116 12.52 -7.62 -4.12
CA ALA A 116 12.02 -8.95 -3.78
C ALA A 116 12.12 -9.92 -4.96
N GLN A 117 11.83 -9.45 -6.18
CA GLN A 117 12.02 -10.23 -7.39
C GLN A 117 13.51 -10.57 -7.65
N ALA A 118 14.43 -9.64 -7.38
CA ALA A 118 15.87 -9.88 -7.49
C ALA A 118 16.40 -10.89 -6.45
N LEU A 119 15.79 -10.93 -5.27
CA LEU A 119 16.12 -11.89 -4.20
C LEU A 119 15.50 -13.28 -4.43
N GLY A 120 14.60 -13.41 -5.41
CA GLY A 120 13.83 -14.64 -5.66
C GLY A 120 12.77 -14.90 -4.57
N CYS A 121 12.28 -13.84 -3.91
CA CYS A 121 11.17 -13.93 -2.98
C CYS A 121 9.89 -14.38 -3.71
N THR A 122 9.09 -15.17 -3.03
CA THR A 122 7.78 -15.67 -3.50
C THR A 122 6.61 -14.87 -2.93
N SER A 123 6.89 -14.01 -1.95
CA SER A 123 5.93 -13.07 -1.39
C SER A 123 6.65 -11.86 -0.79
N VAL A 124 5.92 -10.74 -0.75
CA VAL A 124 6.32 -9.50 -0.07
C VAL A 124 5.32 -9.24 1.05
N HIS A 125 5.83 -8.98 2.25
CA HIS A 125 5.08 -8.72 3.47
C HIS A 125 5.45 -7.32 3.95
N ARG A 126 4.54 -6.35 3.92
CA ARG A 126 4.82 -4.95 4.23
C ARG A 126 4.42 -4.61 5.66
N ARG A 127 5.28 -3.85 6.35
CA ARG A 127 4.99 -3.13 7.58
C ARG A 127 5.34 -1.66 7.40
N ASP A 128 4.57 -0.77 8.02
CA ASP A 128 4.88 0.66 8.02
C ASP A 128 5.65 1.06 9.29
N SER A 129 6.49 2.09 9.18
CA SER A 129 7.40 2.51 10.26
C SER A 129 6.72 3.14 11.47
N ASP A 130 5.46 3.55 11.33
CA ASP A 130 4.57 4.14 12.34
C ASP A 130 3.55 3.13 12.90
N SER A 131 4.00 1.88 13.09
CA SER A 131 3.20 0.80 13.66
C SER A 131 3.94 -0.01 14.71
N ARG A 132 3.18 -0.69 15.57
CA ARG A 132 3.68 -1.69 16.53
C ARG A 132 2.74 -2.90 16.59
N TYR A 133 3.20 -4.02 17.15
CA TYR A 133 2.35 -5.20 17.30
C TYR A 133 1.42 -5.10 18.51
N GLN A 134 0.24 -5.71 18.39
CA GLN A 134 -0.55 -6.07 19.56
C GLN A 134 0.18 -7.15 20.37
N HIS A 135 -0.18 -7.30 21.65
CA HIS A 135 0.37 -8.32 22.52
C HIS A 135 -0.75 -9.18 23.10
N LEU A 136 -0.49 -10.47 23.25
CA LEU A 136 -1.34 -11.42 23.97
C LEU A 136 -0.46 -12.19 24.94
N ASP A 137 -0.84 -12.20 26.22
CA ASP A 137 -0.08 -12.86 27.30
C ASP A 137 1.40 -12.44 27.37
N GLY A 138 1.68 -11.17 27.05
CA GLY A 138 3.02 -10.58 27.04
C GLY A 138 3.83 -10.82 25.77
N GLU A 139 3.32 -11.61 24.83
CA GLU A 139 4.00 -11.95 23.58
C GLU A 139 3.46 -11.13 22.39
N PRO A 140 4.32 -10.69 21.46
CA PRO A 140 3.90 -9.96 20.27
C PRO A 140 3.07 -10.85 19.32
N VAL A 141 1.99 -10.28 18.80
CA VAL A 141 1.10 -10.93 17.84
C VAL A 141 1.55 -10.58 16.42
N PHE A 142 2.45 -11.40 15.87
CA PHE A 142 2.99 -11.18 14.52
C PHE A 142 2.00 -11.50 13.41
N PRO A 143 1.67 -10.55 12.52
CA PRO A 143 0.81 -10.81 11.35
C PRO A 143 1.41 -11.83 10.37
N LEU A 144 2.75 -11.89 10.27
CA LEU A 144 3.48 -12.84 9.40
C LEU A 144 3.07 -14.29 9.65
N HIS A 145 2.61 -14.63 10.85
CA HIS A 145 2.05 -15.94 11.17
C HIS A 145 0.91 -16.34 10.21
N GLN A 146 -0.07 -15.47 10.06
CA GLN A 146 -1.23 -15.74 9.21
C GLN A 146 -0.84 -15.62 7.74
N GLU A 147 -0.02 -14.63 7.41
CA GLU A 147 0.44 -14.44 6.04
C GLU A 147 1.17 -15.68 5.50
N LEU A 148 2.13 -16.26 6.25
CA LEU A 148 2.86 -17.46 5.83
C LEU A 148 2.03 -18.75 5.89
N THR A 149 1.00 -18.80 6.75
CA THR A 149 0.12 -19.98 6.85
C THR A 149 -0.71 -20.18 5.58
N TYR A 150 -1.15 -19.10 4.94
CA TYR A 150 -2.13 -19.14 3.85
C TYR A 150 -1.57 -18.73 2.48
N LEU A 151 -0.71 -17.70 2.42
CA LEU A 151 -0.34 -17.07 1.16
C LEU A 151 0.38 -18.04 0.22
N GLY A 152 -0.01 -18.02 -1.05
CA GLY A 152 0.52 -18.88 -2.11
C GLY A 152 -0.04 -20.30 -2.11
N ARG A 153 -0.79 -20.72 -1.08
CA ARG A 153 -1.44 -22.05 -1.05
C ARG A 153 -2.71 -22.04 -1.89
N ARG A 154 -3.12 -23.21 -2.40
CA ARG A 154 -4.41 -23.37 -3.06
C ARG A 154 -5.55 -23.12 -2.08
N ALA A 155 -6.56 -22.37 -2.50
CA ALA A 155 -7.62 -21.91 -1.63
C ALA A 155 -8.42 -23.07 -1.00
N ASP A 156 -8.72 -24.13 -1.75
CA ASP A 156 -9.40 -25.30 -1.20
C ASP A 156 -8.55 -26.06 -0.17
N ALA A 157 -7.23 -26.09 -0.34
CA ALA A 157 -6.32 -26.77 0.60
C ALA A 157 -6.18 -26.06 1.96
N VAL A 158 -6.68 -24.82 2.06
CA VAL A 158 -6.67 -24.01 3.30
C VAL A 158 -8.07 -23.61 3.76
N ARG A 159 -9.10 -24.10 3.08
CA ARG A 159 -10.49 -23.76 3.36
C ARG A 159 -10.91 -24.17 4.77
N GLU A 160 -10.54 -25.38 5.18
CA GLU A 160 -10.90 -25.94 6.50
C GLU A 160 -10.09 -25.34 7.64
N SER A 161 -8.88 -24.85 7.37
CA SER A 161 -8.05 -24.20 8.39
C SER A 161 -8.48 -22.75 8.67
N ALA A 162 -9.17 -22.11 7.74
CA ALA A 162 -9.69 -20.75 7.93
C ALA A 162 -10.90 -20.77 8.88
N THR A 163 -11.01 -19.78 9.77
CA THR A 163 -12.16 -19.66 10.69
C THR A 163 -13.47 -19.55 9.91
N ARG A 164 -13.44 -18.86 8.77
CA ARG A 164 -14.57 -18.73 7.85
C ARG A 164 -14.09 -18.75 6.40
N SER A 165 -14.89 -19.36 5.52
CA SER A 165 -14.71 -19.26 4.06
C SER A 165 -15.94 -18.66 3.39
N LYS A 166 -15.70 -17.72 2.48
CA LYS A 166 -16.70 -17.12 1.56
C LYS A 166 -16.18 -17.15 0.13
N LEU A 167 -15.44 -18.20 -0.25
CA LEU A 167 -14.92 -18.32 -1.60
C LEU A 167 -16.06 -18.44 -2.63
N PRO A 168 -16.01 -17.67 -3.72
CA PRO A 168 -16.91 -17.87 -4.84
C PRO A 168 -16.78 -19.30 -5.42
N PRO A 169 -17.86 -19.85 -5.99
CA PRO A 169 -17.77 -21.11 -6.73
C PRO A 169 -16.70 -21.05 -7.82
N GLY A 170 -15.92 -22.12 -7.99
CA GLY A 170 -14.91 -22.23 -9.04
C GLY A 170 -13.55 -21.56 -8.75
N THR A 171 -13.37 -20.88 -7.61
CA THR A 171 -12.08 -20.24 -7.27
C THR A 171 -11.19 -21.10 -6.37
N GLY A 172 -11.61 -22.29 -6.00
CA GLY A 172 -10.93 -23.15 -5.02
C GLY A 172 -9.56 -23.69 -5.46
N GLU A 173 -9.39 -23.93 -6.78
CA GLU A 173 -8.11 -24.32 -7.38
C GLU A 173 -7.09 -23.17 -7.43
N ARG A 174 -7.54 -21.91 -7.35
CA ARG A 174 -6.68 -20.73 -7.41
C ARG A 174 -5.87 -20.60 -6.11
N ARG A 175 -4.72 -19.94 -6.18
CA ARG A 175 -3.87 -19.66 -5.02
C ARG A 175 -4.41 -18.46 -4.23
N VAL A 176 -4.14 -18.45 -2.93
CA VAL A 176 -4.31 -17.27 -2.07
C VAL A 176 -3.24 -16.25 -2.47
N THR A 177 -3.66 -15.11 -3.02
CA THR A 177 -2.76 -14.09 -3.58
C THR A 177 -2.50 -12.91 -2.66
N LEU A 178 -3.34 -12.75 -1.64
CA LEU A 178 -3.23 -11.70 -0.63
C LEU A 178 -3.55 -12.29 0.74
N ALA A 179 -2.78 -11.90 1.75
CA ALA A 179 -3.11 -12.12 3.15
C ALA A 179 -2.86 -10.81 3.89
N GLY A 180 -3.76 -10.37 4.76
CA GLY A 180 -3.52 -9.13 5.49
C GLY A 180 -4.54 -8.87 6.59
N GLY A 181 -4.22 -7.87 7.39
CA GLY A 181 -5.08 -7.33 8.42
C GLY A 181 -5.16 -5.82 8.31
N SER A 182 -6.07 -5.25 9.08
CA SER A 182 -6.14 -3.81 9.32
C SER A 182 -5.24 -3.39 10.50
N PHE A 183 -5.50 -2.21 11.05
CA PHE A 183 -4.88 -1.67 12.26
C PHE A 183 -5.93 -1.39 13.35
N VAL A 184 -5.48 -1.23 14.59
CA VAL A 184 -6.22 -0.65 15.71
C VAL A 184 -5.58 0.67 16.15
N GLY A 185 -6.31 1.53 16.85
CA GLY A 185 -5.81 2.81 17.35
C GLY A 185 -6.16 3.99 16.45
N GLU A 186 -5.21 4.93 16.26
CA GLU A 186 -5.46 6.15 15.50
C GLU A 186 -5.84 5.84 14.04
N MET A 187 -6.72 6.66 13.45
CA MET A 187 -7.13 6.52 12.05
C MET A 187 -5.93 6.56 11.11
N SER A 188 -5.97 5.81 10.00
CA SER A 188 -4.88 5.83 9.01
C SER A 188 -4.70 7.20 8.36
N VAL A 189 -5.79 7.98 8.30
CA VAL A 189 -5.81 9.35 7.83
C VAL A 189 -6.11 10.31 8.96
N ASP A 190 -5.33 11.40 9.05
CA ASP A 190 -5.50 12.44 10.05
C ASP A 190 -6.67 13.39 9.72
N VAL A 191 -7.88 12.84 9.86
CA VAL A 191 -9.17 13.53 9.63
C VAL A 191 -10.07 13.49 10.88
N ALA A 192 -9.58 12.94 11.99
CA ALA A 192 -10.32 12.86 13.25
C ALA A 192 -10.67 14.26 13.78
N GLU A 193 -9.74 15.22 13.68
CA GLU A 193 -10.01 16.61 14.08
C GLU A 193 -11.14 17.24 13.26
N ILE A 194 -11.21 16.99 11.95
CA ILE A 194 -12.30 17.51 11.10
C ILE A 194 -13.65 16.99 11.61
N ARG A 195 -13.73 15.69 11.94
CA ARG A 195 -14.92 15.07 12.51
C ARG A 195 -15.31 15.69 13.85
N ASP A 196 -14.32 15.97 14.70
CA ASP A 196 -14.57 16.51 16.04
C ASP A 196 -14.96 18.00 15.99
N LEU A 197 -14.45 18.76 15.01
CA LEU A 197 -14.81 20.17 14.77
C LEU A 197 -16.19 20.31 14.11
N ASP A 198 -16.45 19.54 13.06
CA ASP A 198 -17.69 19.59 12.29
C ASP A 198 -17.97 18.22 11.61
N PRO A 199 -18.83 17.38 12.23
CA PRO A 199 -19.20 16.07 11.69
C PRO A 199 -19.83 16.13 10.29
N ASP A 200 -20.52 17.21 9.93
CA ASP A 200 -21.17 17.33 8.63
C ASP A 200 -20.16 17.68 7.54
N THR A 201 -19.21 18.57 7.85
CA THR A 201 -18.04 18.80 6.98
C THR A 201 -17.21 17.52 6.83
N TYR A 202 -17.01 16.74 7.88
CA TYR A 202 -16.35 15.43 7.76
C TYR A 202 -17.09 14.51 6.78
N ARG A 203 -18.41 14.35 6.92
CA ARG A 203 -19.21 13.50 6.02
C ARG A 203 -19.14 13.97 4.57
N GLU A 204 -19.19 15.28 4.34
CA GLU A 204 -19.06 15.87 3.02
C GLU A 204 -17.70 15.52 2.38
N LEU A 205 -16.60 15.77 3.10
CA LEU A 205 -15.24 15.55 2.59
C LEU A 205 -14.94 14.08 2.35
N ILE A 206 -15.26 13.20 3.30
CA ILE A 206 -15.05 11.75 3.14
C ILE A 206 -15.94 11.20 2.03
N GLY A 207 -17.16 11.73 1.90
CA GLY A 207 -18.08 11.41 0.82
C GLY A 207 -17.50 11.64 -0.57
N LEU A 208 -16.59 12.61 -0.76
CA LEU A 208 -15.95 12.87 -2.07
C LEU A 208 -15.10 11.69 -2.57
N SER A 209 -14.69 10.77 -1.67
CA SER A 209 -13.93 9.56 -2.01
C SER A 209 -14.82 8.41 -2.52
N ILE A 210 -16.11 8.45 -2.22
CA ILE A 210 -17.08 7.39 -2.56
C ILE A 210 -17.61 7.62 -3.98
N PRO A 211 -17.69 6.58 -4.83
CA PRO A 211 -18.25 6.72 -6.17
C PRO A 211 -19.67 7.29 -6.19
N ASP A 212 -19.99 8.04 -7.23
CA ASP A 212 -21.34 8.56 -7.46
C ASP A 212 -22.35 7.41 -7.66
N GLY A 213 -23.61 7.61 -7.29
CA GLY A 213 -24.68 6.64 -7.47
C GLY A 213 -24.77 5.52 -6.42
N TYR A 214 -23.88 5.50 -5.42
CA TYR A 214 -24.07 4.65 -4.23
C TYR A 214 -25.34 5.05 -3.49
N PRO A 215 -26.19 4.09 -3.07
CA PRO A 215 -27.39 4.43 -2.31
C PRO A 215 -27.03 5.10 -0.98
N GLU A 216 -27.78 6.13 -0.60
CA GLU A 216 -27.49 7.00 0.55
C GLU A 216 -27.26 6.23 1.86
N ILE A 217 -28.07 5.20 2.10
CA ILE A 217 -27.95 4.34 3.29
C ILE A 217 -26.60 3.62 3.38
N TRP A 218 -26.02 3.24 2.23
CA TRP A 218 -24.71 2.60 2.17
C TRP A 218 -23.59 3.63 2.20
N ARG A 219 -23.81 4.82 1.64
CA ARG A 219 -22.86 5.93 1.65
C ARG A 219 -22.50 6.34 3.07
N GLY A 220 -23.49 6.50 3.95
CA GLY A 220 -23.25 6.81 5.36
C GLY A 220 -22.38 5.76 6.06
N HIS A 221 -22.68 4.47 5.85
CA HIS A 221 -21.88 3.39 6.42
C HIS A 221 -20.44 3.37 5.91
N LEU A 222 -20.23 3.61 4.60
CA LEU A 222 -18.89 3.68 4.01
C LEU A 222 -18.08 4.83 4.60
N ILE A 223 -18.71 6.00 4.81
CA ILE A 223 -18.08 7.15 5.46
C ILE A 223 -17.65 6.80 6.89
N ASP A 224 -18.53 6.16 7.65
CA ASP A 224 -18.25 5.80 9.05
C ASP A 224 -17.16 4.72 9.19
N GLU A 225 -17.01 3.83 8.19
CA GLU A 225 -15.95 2.82 8.15
C GLU A 225 -14.61 3.36 7.58
N SER A 226 -14.64 4.42 6.76
CA SER A 226 -13.45 4.98 6.13
C SER A 226 -12.37 5.34 7.16
N PHE A 227 -11.15 4.86 6.92
CA PHE A 227 -9.94 5.16 7.69
C PHE A 227 -9.95 4.73 9.16
N ARG A 228 -11.01 4.06 9.62
CA ARG A 228 -11.15 3.60 11.02
C ARG A 228 -10.37 2.32 11.33
N GLY A 229 -10.04 1.56 10.30
CA GLY A 229 -9.45 0.24 10.44
C GLY A 229 -10.34 -0.71 11.25
N ALA A 230 -9.75 -1.50 12.14
CA ALA A 230 -10.44 -2.42 13.05
C ALA A 230 -10.90 -1.77 14.38
N GLY A 231 -10.81 -0.44 14.50
CA GLY A 231 -11.17 0.30 15.71
C GLY A 231 -10.24 0.01 16.88
N ASP A 232 -10.79 -0.32 18.05
CA ASP A 232 -10.02 -0.55 19.30
C ASP A 232 -10.06 -2.03 19.74
N THR A 233 -10.33 -2.94 18.80
CA THR A 233 -10.54 -4.36 19.13
C THR A 233 -9.21 -5.03 19.49
N ALA A 234 -8.99 -5.30 20.77
CA ALA A 234 -7.84 -6.06 21.24
C ALA A 234 -7.83 -7.49 20.66
N PHE A 235 -6.64 -7.99 20.34
CA PHE A 235 -6.45 -9.37 19.90
C PHE A 235 -6.70 -10.35 21.07
N ASP A 236 -7.59 -11.31 20.85
CA ASP A 236 -8.01 -12.34 21.83
C ASP A 236 -7.84 -13.78 21.32
N GLY A 237 -7.36 -13.93 20.09
CA GLY A 237 -7.27 -15.21 19.40
C GLY A 237 -7.37 -15.06 17.89
N ASP A 238 -6.85 -16.06 17.17
CA ASP A 238 -6.77 -16.03 15.72
C ASP A 238 -8.15 -16.18 15.05
N ARG A 239 -8.47 -15.24 14.17
CA ARG A 239 -9.66 -15.25 13.31
C ARG A 239 -9.26 -14.92 11.88
N THR A 240 -9.61 -15.79 10.95
CA THR A 240 -9.33 -15.63 9.53
C THR A 240 -10.58 -15.78 8.67
N THR A 241 -10.69 -14.97 7.62
CA THR A 241 -11.72 -15.11 6.58
C THR A 241 -11.06 -15.29 5.23
N LEU A 242 -11.28 -16.46 4.61
CA LEU A 242 -10.85 -16.79 3.27
C LEU A 242 -11.91 -16.35 2.25
N ALA A 243 -11.63 -15.31 1.47
CA ALA A 243 -12.56 -14.69 0.52
C ALA A 243 -11.79 -13.79 -0.47
N PRO A 244 -12.41 -13.31 -1.56
CA PRO A 244 -11.98 -12.06 -2.19
C PRO A 244 -12.02 -10.96 -1.13
N VAL A 245 -10.84 -10.48 -0.72
CA VAL A 245 -10.71 -9.58 0.44
C VAL A 245 -11.18 -8.19 0.06
N SER A 246 -12.12 -7.64 0.83
CA SER A 246 -12.58 -6.26 0.63
C SER A 246 -11.44 -5.27 0.89
N PRO A 247 -11.24 -4.27 0.01
CA PRO A 247 -10.24 -3.21 0.21
C PRO A 247 -10.42 -2.37 1.48
N MET A 248 -11.58 -2.45 2.12
CA MET A 248 -11.86 -1.74 3.37
C MET A 248 -11.50 -2.53 4.63
N ARG A 249 -11.03 -3.77 4.49
CA ARG A 249 -10.81 -4.70 5.62
C ARG A 249 -9.34 -5.04 5.87
N VAL A 250 -8.47 -4.61 4.97
CA VAL A 250 -7.00 -4.79 5.02
C VAL A 250 -6.36 -3.48 4.65
N ASP A 251 -5.29 -3.14 5.36
CA ASP A 251 -4.53 -1.91 5.14
C ASP A 251 -3.12 -2.23 4.65
N MET A 252 -2.57 -1.34 3.81
CA MET A 252 -1.24 -1.52 3.20
C MET A 252 -0.10 -1.61 4.20
N CYS A 253 -0.30 -1.14 5.43
CA CYS A 253 0.65 -1.24 6.54
C CYS A 253 0.73 -2.63 7.18
N ASN A 254 -0.16 -3.57 6.79
CA ASN A 254 -0.24 -4.92 7.34
C ASN A 254 -0.76 -5.92 6.29
N ILE A 255 0.03 -6.09 5.22
CA ILE A 255 -0.36 -6.87 4.06
C ILE A 255 0.80 -7.73 3.54
N ALA A 256 0.45 -8.87 2.97
CA ALA A 256 1.33 -9.70 2.18
C ALA A 256 0.72 -10.02 0.81
N LEU A 257 1.56 -9.99 -0.21
CA LEU A 257 1.21 -10.22 -1.61
C LEU A 257 2.07 -11.34 -2.19
N ASP A 258 1.43 -12.24 -2.93
CA ASP A 258 2.12 -13.29 -3.69
C ASP A 258 2.87 -12.69 -4.89
N HIS A 259 4.01 -13.27 -5.24
CA HIS A 259 4.82 -12.82 -6.37
C HIS A 259 4.10 -12.81 -7.72
N GLU A 260 3.11 -13.68 -7.92
CA GLU A 260 2.27 -13.69 -9.10
C GLU A 260 1.45 -12.38 -9.22
N VAL A 261 1.23 -11.65 -8.12
CA VAL A 261 0.58 -10.33 -8.14
C VAL A 261 1.60 -9.25 -8.43
N TYR A 262 2.58 -9.07 -7.54
CA TYR A 262 3.43 -7.90 -7.57
C TYR A 262 4.38 -7.87 -8.78
N ARG A 263 4.65 -9.01 -9.43
CA ARG A 263 5.45 -9.03 -10.66
C ARG A 263 4.69 -8.58 -11.90
N ARG A 264 3.36 -8.51 -11.83
CA ARG A 264 2.49 -8.21 -12.99
C ARG A 264 1.98 -6.80 -13.03
N VAL A 265 1.60 -6.25 -11.88
CA VAL A 265 1.03 -4.90 -11.79
C VAL A 265 1.71 -4.13 -10.66
N PRO A 266 2.29 -2.95 -10.94
CA PRO A 266 2.83 -2.06 -9.92
C PRO A 266 1.72 -1.32 -9.19
N LEU A 267 2.10 -0.54 -8.18
CA LEU A 267 1.25 0.47 -7.56
C LEU A 267 1.40 1.84 -8.24
N PRO A 268 0.38 2.70 -8.17
CA PRO A 268 0.46 4.07 -8.69
C PRO A 268 1.64 4.85 -8.07
N PRO A 269 2.58 5.39 -8.88
CA PRO A 269 3.76 6.09 -8.37
C PRO A 269 3.46 7.52 -7.86
N ALA A 270 2.20 7.94 -7.87
CA ALA A 270 1.72 9.26 -7.50
C ALA A 270 2.40 9.81 -6.23
N THR A 271 2.96 11.00 -6.34
CA THR A 271 3.61 11.72 -5.23
C THR A 271 2.61 12.54 -4.45
N ASP A 272 2.93 12.88 -3.20
CA ASP A 272 2.14 13.78 -2.35
C ASP A 272 0.65 13.41 -2.31
N THR A 273 0.34 12.12 -2.24
CA THR A 273 -1.01 11.59 -2.05
C THR A 273 -0.98 10.45 -1.03
N ILE A 274 -2.15 10.00 -0.61
CA ILE A 274 -2.34 8.88 0.32
C ILE A 274 -3.29 7.86 -0.31
N GLY A 275 -3.28 6.61 0.16
CA GLY A 275 -4.26 5.59 -0.23
C GLY A 275 -4.19 5.09 -1.69
N SER A 276 -3.34 5.66 -2.54
CA SER A 276 -3.15 5.19 -3.92
C SER A 276 -2.52 3.79 -3.99
N ASP A 277 -1.78 3.41 -2.95
CA ASP A 277 -1.14 2.10 -2.79
C ASP A 277 -2.13 0.96 -2.50
N TYR A 278 -3.43 1.25 -2.31
CA TYR A 278 -4.49 0.24 -2.14
C TYR A 278 -4.95 -0.39 -3.46
N PHE A 279 -4.42 0.08 -4.60
CA PHE A 279 -4.85 -0.34 -5.94
C PHE A 279 -4.87 -1.86 -6.13
N LEU A 280 -3.83 -2.58 -5.67
CA LEU A 280 -3.76 -4.03 -5.81
C LEU A 280 -4.83 -4.77 -4.99
N ILE A 281 -5.25 -4.21 -3.85
CA ILE A 281 -6.32 -4.83 -3.05
C ILE A 281 -7.65 -4.76 -3.81
N HIS A 282 -7.97 -3.60 -4.41
CA HIS A 282 -9.12 -3.42 -5.29
C HIS A 282 -9.07 -4.36 -6.49
N LEU A 283 -7.93 -4.42 -7.18
CA LEU A 283 -7.76 -5.27 -8.34
C LEU A 283 -7.98 -6.76 -8.02
N LEU A 284 -7.40 -7.26 -6.93
CA LEU A 284 -7.56 -8.66 -6.53
C LEU A 284 -8.98 -8.98 -6.07
N HIS A 285 -9.63 -8.05 -5.38
CA HIS A 285 -11.04 -8.17 -5.01
C HIS A 285 -11.93 -8.30 -6.25
N ASP A 286 -11.77 -7.40 -7.21
CA ASP A 286 -12.60 -7.36 -8.42
C ASP A 286 -12.34 -8.56 -9.34
N ALA A 287 -11.09 -9.01 -9.43
CA ALA A 287 -10.72 -10.26 -10.11
C ALA A 287 -11.15 -11.53 -9.36
N ARG A 288 -11.81 -11.38 -8.19
CA ARG A 288 -12.28 -12.47 -7.32
C ARG A 288 -11.16 -13.45 -6.95
N MET A 289 -9.95 -12.93 -6.75
CA MET A 289 -8.81 -13.73 -6.35
C MET A 289 -8.96 -14.15 -4.88
N PRO A 290 -8.67 -15.42 -4.52
CA PRO A 290 -8.68 -15.82 -3.13
C PRO A 290 -7.68 -15.01 -2.31
N GLY A 291 -8.13 -14.46 -1.19
CA GLY A 291 -7.30 -13.80 -0.19
C GLY A 291 -7.70 -14.20 1.22
N VAL A 292 -6.87 -13.84 2.20
CA VAL A 292 -7.14 -14.05 3.61
C VAL A 292 -7.12 -12.73 4.35
N GLN A 293 -8.24 -12.39 4.98
CA GLN A 293 -8.30 -11.36 6.00
C GLN A 293 -8.03 -11.99 7.36
N HIS A 294 -7.11 -11.44 8.16
CA HIS A 294 -6.85 -11.88 9.54
C HIS A 294 -6.99 -10.74 10.56
N ASN A 295 -7.30 -11.10 11.81
CA ASN A 295 -7.44 -10.15 12.92
C ASN A 295 -6.15 -9.86 13.70
N ARG A 296 -5.00 -10.36 13.24
CA ARG A 296 -3.67 -9.93 13.73
C ARG A 296 -3.38 -8.50 13.24
N HIS A 297 -4.15 -7.55 13.76
CA HIS A 297 -4.03 -6.13 13.45
C HIS A 297 -2.78 -5.56 14.10
N ILE A 298 -2.16 -4.60 13.44
CA ILE A 298 -1.11 -3.77 14.04
C ILE A 298 -1.74 -2.60 14.80
N VAL A 299 -0.98 -1.96 15.68
CA VAL A 299 -1.40 -0.72 16.35
C VAL A 299 -0.80 0.46 15.60
N ASN A 300 -1.65 1.31 15.04
CA ASN A 300 -1.28 2.51 14.29
C ASN A 300 -1.13 3.71 15.22
N PHE A 301 -0.17 4.59 14.92
CA PHE A 301 0.03 5.86 15.61
C PHE A 301 0.56 6.95 14.67
N HIS A 302 0.26 8.21 14.95
CA HIS A 302 0.78 9.36 14.24
C HIS A 302 2.08 9.85 14.86
N THR A 303 3.05 10.16 14.02
CA THR A 303 4.32 10.75 14.48
C THR A 303 4.14 12.23 14.80
N ALA A 304 4.98 12.76 15.70
CA ALA A 304 4.91 14.15 16.14
C ALA A 304 5.07 15.16 14.99
N GLU A 305 5.80 14.81 13.93
CA GLU A 305 5.98 15.63 12.73
C GLU A 305 4.65 16.04 12.09
N ARG A 306 3.65 15.14 12.06
CA ARG A 306 2.32 15.43 11.49
C ARG A 306 1.58 16.53 12.24
N ARG A 307 1.94 16.77 13.50
CA ARG A 307 1.31 17.77 14.37
C ARG A 307 1.94 19.16 14.26
N THR A 308 3.04 19.30 13.50
CA THR A 308 3.62 20.61 13.17
C THR A 308 2.78 21.33 12.12
N ASP A 309 2.90 22.66 12.00
CA ASP A 309 2.13 23.43 11.01
C ASP A 309 2.46 23.01 9.57
N ASP A 310 3.75 22.85 9.25
CA ASP A 310 4.20 22.39 7.93
C ASP A 310 3.75 20.95 7.66
N GLY A 311 3.86 20.07 8.66
CA GLY A 311 3.40 18.69 8.57
C GLY A 311 1.90 18.59 8.34
N PHE A 312 1.12 19.42 9.03
CA PHE A 312 -0.33 19.53 8.86
C PHE A 312 -0.69 19.97 7.45
N VAL A 313 -0.12 21.07 6.95
CA VAL A 313 -0.40 21.58 5.60
C VAL A 313 -0.02 20.54 4.54
N ALA A 314 1.17 19.95 4.65
CA ALA A 314 1.61 18.90 3.74
C ALA A 314 0.65 17.72 3.74
N TYR A 315 0.18 17.28 4.91
CA TYR A 315 -0.74 16.16 5.02
C TYR A 315 -2.13 16.47 4.43
N GLN A 316 -2.69 17.66 4.70
CA GLN A 316 -3.98 18.06 4.13
C GLN A 316 -3.93 18.19 2.60
N LEU A 317 -2.79 18.65 2.04
CA LEU A 317 -2.59 18.64 0.59
C LEU A 317 -2.54 17.21 0.02
N ARG A 318 -1.97 16.24 0.75
CA ARG A 318 -2.02 14.83 0.34
C ARG A 318 -3.43 14.27 0.36
N PHE A 319 -4.23 14.62 1.37
CA PHE A 319 -5.63 14.24 1.43
C PHE A 319 -6.44 14.84 0.28
N VAL A 320 -6.23 16.12 -0.05
CA VAL A 320 -6.83 16.77 -1.22
C VAL A 320 -6.45 16.04 -2.51
N LYS A 321 -5.15 15.75 -2.70
CA LYS A 321 -4.67 15.05 -3.89
C LYS A 321 -5.27 13.64 -3.98
N PHE A 322 -5.42 12.94 -2.86
CA PHE A 322 -6.13 11.65 -2.79
C PHE A 322 -7.57 11.77 -3.29
N LEU A 323 -8.34 12.77 -2.82
CA LEU A 323 -9.72 12.95 -3.26
C LEU A 323 -9.83 13.27 -4.76
N LEU A 324 -8.85 13.97 -5.33
CA LEU A 324 -8.76 14.17 -6.78
C LEU A 324 -8.43 12.87 -7.51
N SER A 325 -7.43 12.12 -7.05
CA SER A 325 -7.06 10.82 -7.62
C SER A 325 -8.22 9.82 -7.54
N LYS A 326 -9.07 9.89 -6.51
CA LYS A 326 -10.23 8.99 -6.34
C LYS A 326 -11.22 9.08 -7.49
N ALA A 327 -11.37 10.21 -8.17
CA ALA A 327 -12.23 10.31 -9.35
C ALA A 327 -11.74 9.36 -10.47
N TYR A 328 -10.45 9.39 -10.75
CA TYR A 328 -9.82 8.52 -11.76
C TYR A 328 -9.80 7.06 -11.31
N LEU A 329 -9.38 6.80 -10.07
CA LEU A 329 -9.32 5.44 -9.51
C LEU A 329 -10.70 4.79 -9.46
N ASN A 330 -11.76 5.52 -9.09
CA ASN A 330 -13.11 4.97 -9.08
C ASN A 330 -13.61 4.60 -10.49
N ALA A 331 -13.21 5.35 -11.52
CA ALA A 331 -13.51 4.98 -12.91
C ALA A 331 -12.78 3.69 -13.33
N VAL A 332 -11.52 3.51 -12.92
CA VAL A 332 -10.79 2.25 -13.12
C VAL A 332 -11.45 1.11 -12.34
N TYR A 333 -11.80 1.32 -11.07
CA TYR A 333 -12.44 0.32 -10.23
C TYR A 333 -13.82 -0.11 -10.75
N ALA A 334 -14.60 0.82 -11.30
CA ALA A 334 -15.86 0.47 -11.95
C ALA A 334 -15.65 -0.48 -13.14
N ARG A 335 -14.58 -0.27 -13.92
CA ARG A 335 -14.25 -1.13 -15.06
C ARG A 335 -13.67 -2.47 -14.64
N THR A 336 -12.81 -2.52 -13.62
CA THR A 336 -12.29 -3.79 -13.08
C THR A 336 -13.41 -4.63 -12.46
N ALA A 337 -14.29 -4.00 -11.67
CA ALA A 337 -15.45 -4.67 -11.11
C ALA A 337 -16.39 -5.23 -12.20
N ALA A 338 -16.62 -4.48 -13.28
CA ALA A 338 -17.41 -4.94 -14.42
C ALA A 338 -16.74 -6.10 -15.19
N ALA A 339 -15.42 -6.08 -15.31
CA ALA A 339 -14.66 -7.13 -16.00
C ALA A 339 -14.61 -8.45 -15.21
N GLY A 340 -14.51 -8.39 -13.88
CA GLY A 340 -14.54 -9.58 -13.02
C GLY A 340 -13.49 -10.63 -13.39
N ASP A 341 -13.92 -11.86 -13.72
CA ASP A 341 -12.97 -12.93 -14.13
C ASP A 341 -12.27 -12.63 -15.47
N ALA A 342 -12.79 -11.74 -16.31
CA ALA A 342 -12.15 -11.37 -17.58
C ALA A 342 -10.81 -10.64 -17.38
N LEU A 343 -10.53 -10.19 -16.15
CA LEU A 343 -9.24 -9.67 -15.74
C LEU A 343 -8.13 -10.74 -15.70
N LEU A 344 -8.49 -12.02 -15.82
CA LEU A 344 -7.58 -13.16 -15.72
C LEU A 344 -7.35 -13.82 -17.09
N ASP A 345 -6.12 -14.26 -17.36
CA ASP A 345 -5.78 -15.13 -18.48
C ASP A 345 -6.27 -16.58 -18.25
N ALA A 346 -5.98 -17.48 -19.20
CA ALA A 346 -6.42 -18.87 -19.10
C ALA A 346 -5.77 -19.62 -17.92
N GLU A 347 -4.59 -19.17 -17.50
CA GLU A 347 -3.81 -19.68 -16.39
C GLU A 347 -4.21 -19.06 -15.03
N GLY A 348 -5.14 -18.10 -15.04
CA GLY A 348 -5.65 -17.45 -13.84
C GLY A 348 -4.79 -16.28 -13.35
N HIS A 349 -3.97 -15.69 -14.22
CA HIS A 349 -3.14 -14.54 -13.91
C HIS A 349 -3.73 -13.22 -14.40
N ILE A 350 -3.41 -12.13 -13.71
CA ILE A 350 -3.86 -10.79 -14.06
C ILE A 350 -3.34 -10.35 -15.44
N ARG A 351 -4.27 -9.89 -16.29
CA ARG A 351 -3.97 -9.28 -17.59
C ARG A 351 -3.56 -7.80 -17.43
N ALA A 352 -2.28 -7.55 -17.17
CA ALA A 352 -1.75 -6.21 -16.92
C ALA A 352 -2.07 -5.20 -18.04
N GLY A 353 -2.08 -5.63 -19.31
CA GLY A 353 -2.41 -4.76 -20.45
C GLY A 353 -3.84 -4.21 -20.44
N GLU A 354 -4.81 -5.02 -19.99
CA GLU A 354 -6.20 -4.55 -19.82
C GLU A 354 -6.29 -3.48 -18.74
N ILE A 355 -5.54 -3.67 -17.64
CA ILE A 355 -5.46 -2.70 -16.54
C ILE A 355 -4.83 -1.40 -17.02
N ALA A 356 -3.73 -1.46 -17.76
CA ALA A 356 -3.12 -0.28 -18.37
C ALA A 356 -4.10 0.47 -19.28
N GLY A 357 -4.89 -0.26 -20.07
CA GLY A 357 -5.97 0.30 -20.89
C GLY A 357 -7.01 1.07 -20.06
N PHE A 358 -7.51 0.48 -18.98
CA PHE A 358 -8.47 1.15 -18.10
C PHE A 358 -7.90 2.39 -17.42
N VAL A 359 -6.66 2.33 -16.96
CA VAL A 359 -5.96 3.48 -16.36
C VAL A 359 -5.78 4.59 -17.41
N ARG A 360 -5.34 4.26 -18.63
CA ARG A 360 -5.15 5.22 -19.72
C ARG A 360 -6.46 5.91 -20.11
N ASP A 361 -7.53 5.15 -20.24
CA ASP A 361 -8.86 5.70 -20.55
C ASP A 361 -9.37 6.65 -19.47
N SER A 362 -9.03 6.40 -18.19
CA SER A 362 -9.41 7.30 -17.09
C SER A 362 -8.82 8.71 -17.25
N THR A 363 -7.69 8.86 -17.96
CA THR A 363 -7.07 10.18 -18.17
C THR A 363 -7.88 11.11 -19.07
N GLY A 364 -8.86 10.56 -19.80
CA GLY A 364 -9.81 11.29 -20.65
C GLY A 364 -11.06 11.80 -19.93
N LEU A 365 -11.17 11.60 -18.60
CA LEU A 365 -12.28 12.12 -17.81
C LEU A 365 -12.31 13.66 -17.83
N ASP A 366 -13.52 14.21 -17.77
CA ASP A 366 -13.72 15.66 -17.69
C ASP A 366 -13.19 16.24 -16.38
N ARG A 367 -12.51 17.39 -16.48
CA ARG A 367 -11.93 18.12 -15.36
C ARG A 367 -12.99 18.74 -14.45
N ALA A 368 -14.22 18.93 -14.92
CA ALA A 368 -15.29 19.52 -14.12
C ALA A 368 -15.54 18.78 -12.79
N SER A 369 -15.42 17.45 -12.79
CA SER A 369 -15.58 16.65 -11.58
C SER A 369 -14.48 16.90 -10.54
N GLY A 370 -13.24 17.11 -11.00
CA GLY A 370 -12.12 17.50 -10.12
C GLY A 370 -12.25 18.95 -9.64
N ALA A 371 -12.65 19.86 -10.53
CA ALA A 371 -12.89 21.27 -10.20
C ALA A 371 -13.96 21.41 -9.11
N HIS A 372 -15.07 20.69 -9.24
CA HIS A 372 -16.13 20.67 -8.23
C HIS A 372 -15.63 20.16 -6.87
N ARG A 373 -14.81 19.10 -6.84
CA ARG A 373 -14.20 18.62 -5.58
C ARG A 373 -13.36 19.69 -4.89
N LEU A 374 -12.59 20.46 -5.66
CA LEU A 374 -11.80 21.56 -5.11
C LEU A 374 -12.68 22.69 -4.57
N ASP A 375 -13.83 22.96 -5.20
CA ASP A 375 -14.79 23.96 -4.69
C ASP A 375 -15.38 23.51 -3.34
N VAL A 376 -15.81 22.25 -3.25
CA VAL A 376 -16.31 21.67 -2.00
C VAL A 376 -15.24 21.70 -0.90
N LEU A 377 -13.99 21.37 -1.25
CA LEU A 377 -12.86 21.40 -0.31
C LEU A 377 -12.52 22.82 0.16
N ASP A 378 -12.51 23.82 -0.72
CA ASP A 378 -12.27 25.22 -0.38
C ASP A 378 -13.35 25.72 0.60
N ASP A 379 -14.63 25.49 0.27
CA ASP A 379 -15.76 25.89 1.11
C ASP A 379 -15.69 25.21 2.49
N ALA A 380 -15.45 23.89 2.52
CA ALA A 380 -15.31 23.12 3.75
C ALA A 380 -14.17 23.62 4.64
N TYR A 381 -12.98 23.83 4.07
CA TYR A 381 -11.82 24.30 4.82
C TYR A 381 -11.99 25.74 5.30
N ARG A 382 -12.70 26.60 4.55
CA ARG A 382 -13.06 27.94 5.02
C ARG A 382 -14.04 27.91 6.18
N ARG A 383 -15.01 26.99 6.19
CA ARG A 383 -15.94 26.80 7.33
C ARG A 383 -15.23 26.32 8.58
N LEU A 384 -14.30 25.37 8.45
CA LEU A 384 -13.47 24.90 9.58
C LEU A 384 -12.57 26.02 10.15
N GLY A 385 -12.12 26.95 9.31
CA GLY A 385 -11.36 28.13 9.71
C GLY A 385 -9.95 27.83 10.21
N ASN A 386 -9.34 28.78 10.92
CA ASN A 386 -7.99 28.66 11.50
C ASN A 386 -6.95 28.12 10.50
N ARG A 387 -6.24 27.05 10.86
CA ARG A 387 -5.21 26.40 10.03
C ARG A 387 -5.75 25.81 8.72
N TYR A 388 -7.03 25.46 8.65
CA TYR A 388 -7.66 24.98 7.41
C TYR A 388 -7.83 26.10 6.39
N LYS A 389 -8.01 27.36 6.81
CA LYS A 389 -8.07 28.51 5.89
C LYS A 389 -6.77 28.67 5.09
N THR A 390 -5.62 28.45 5.73
CA THR A 390 -4.32 28.44 5.04
C THR A 390 -4.28 27.39 3.94
N VAL A 391 -4.85 26.20 4.18
CA VAL A 391 -4.95 25.16 3.15
C VAL A 391 -5.90 25.59 2.04
N ALA A 392 -7.06 26.15 2.36
CA ALA A 392 -8.03 26.67 1.39
C ALA A 392 -7.39 27.71 0.43
N ASP A 393 -6.62 28.66 0.97
CA ASP A 393 -5.93 29.66 0.16
C ASP A 393 -4.90 29.02 -0.78
N LEU A 394 -4.19 27.97 -0.35
CA LEU A 394 -3.31 27.18 -1.20
C LEU A 394 -4.07 26.39 -2.29
N LEU A 395 -5.30 25.94 -2.01
CA LEU A 395 -6.12 25.24 -3.02
C LEU A 395 -6.51 26.17 -4.16
N VAL A 396 -6.83 27.42 -3.85
CA VAL A 396 -7.12 28.45 -4.87
C VAL A 396 -5.88 28.73 -5.71
N GLU A 397 -4.72 28.93 -5.07
CA GLU A 397 -3.46 29.20 -5.76
C GLU A 397 -3.04 28.04 -6.68
N ARG A 398 -3.20 26.79 -6.20
CA ARG A 398 -2.68 25.59 -6.87
C ARG A 398 -3.71 24.83 -7.69
N ARG A 399 -4.93 25.37 -7.86
CA ARG A 399 -6.07 24.67 -8.47
C ARG A 399 -5.73 23.97 -9.78
N SER A 400 -5.22 24.71 -10.77
CA SER A 400 -4.92 24.16 -12.10
C SER A 400 -3.87 23.06 -12.00
N ARG A 401 -2.81 23.31 -11.22
CA ARG A 401 -1.71 22.38 -11.02
C ARG A 401 -2.15 21.08 -10.36
N LEU A 402 -2.97 21.14 -9.31
CA LEU A 402 -3.48 19.93 -8.62
C LEU A 402 -4.32 19.06 -9.56
N LEU A 403 -5.13 19.69 -10.42
CA LEU A 403 -5.93 18.99 -11.42
C LEU A 403 -5.06 18.34 -12.51
N ASP A 404 -4.00 19.02 -12.95
CA ASP A 404 -3.04 18.48 -13.93
C ASP A 404 -2.26 17.32 -13.32
N GLU A 405 -1.68 17.50 -12.12
CA GLU A 405 -0.92 16.48 -11.41
C GLU A 405 -1.74 15.19 -11.18
N ALA A 406 -3.02 15.30 -10.77
CA ALA A 406 -3.86 14.12 -10.56
C ALA A 406 -4.12 13.31 -11.85
N ARG A 407 -4.19 13.97 -13.00
CA ARG A 407 -4.34 13.32 -14.31
C ARG A 407 -3.01 12.71 -14.78
N GLU A 408 -1.92 13.46 -14.60
CA GLU A 408 -0.56 13.04 -14.96
C GLU A 408 -0.14 11.81 -14.16
N ASP A 409 -0.46 11.75 -12.86
CA ASP A 409 -0.20 10.59 -12.02
C ASP A 409 -0.82 9.30 -12.60
N MET A 410 -2.01 9.39 -13.22
CA MET A 410 -2.66 8.25 -13.86
C MET A 410 -2.00 7.89 -15.20
N ALA A 411 -1.55 8.89 -15.97
CA ALA A 411 -0.78 8.64 -17.18
C ALA A 411 0.56 7.96 -16.88
N ASP A 412 1.26 8.43 -15.84
CA ASP A 412 2.50 7.83 -15.34
C ASP A 412 2.26 6.41 -14.79
N PHE A 413 1.12 6.18 -14.15
CA PHE A 413 0.76 4.83 -13.71
C PHE A 413 0.54 3.88 -14.88
N ALA A 414 -0.18 4.29 -15.93
CA ALA A 414 -0.35 3.48 -17.14
C ALA A 414 1.00 3.17 -17.80
N LEU A 415 1.87 4.18 -17.93
CA LEU A 415 3.23 4.00 -18.44
C LEU A 415 4.00 2.98 -17.59
N LEU A 416 3.94 3.08 -16.27
CA LEU A 416 4.65 2.15 -15.39
C LEU A 416 4.13 0.71 -15.56
N ILE A 417 2.81 0.51 -15.70
CA ILE A 417 2.23 -0.83 -15.98
C ILE A 417 2.77 -1.38 -17.30
N ASP A 418 2.81 -0.58 -18.36
CA ASP A 418 3.27 -1.02 -19.70
C ASP A 418 4.71 -1.54 -19.68
N HIS A 419 5.57 -1.02 -18.79
CA HIS A 419 6.97 -1.41 -18.67
C HIS A 419 7.26 -2.39 -17.51
N TRP A 420 6.29 -2.66 -16.64
CA TRP A 420 6.52 -3.36 -15.38
C TRP A 420 7.03 -4.80 -15.55
N GLU A 421 6.50 -5.53 -16.51
CA GLU A 421 6.91 -6.92 -16.75
C GLU A 421 8.37 -7.01 -17.22
N ALA A 422 8.83 -6.04 -18.01
CA ALA A 422 10.22 -5.95 -18.42
C ALA A 422 11.13 -5.63 -17.22
N LEU A 423 10.72 -4.69 -16.36
CA LEU A 423 11.46 -4.34 -15.15
C LEU A 423 11.58 -5.51 -14.18
N THR A 424 10.50 -6.26 -13.95
CA THR A 424 10.52 -7.39 -13.02
C THR A 424 11.37 -8.55 -13.54
N ARG A 425 11.32 -8.85 -14.84
CA ARG A 425 12.24 -9.82 -15.48
C ARG A 425 13.70 -9.37 -15.39
N ALA A 426 13.98 -8.11 -15.68
CA ALA A 426 15.32 -7.54 -15.58
C ALA A 426 15.84 -7.61 -14.13
N SER A 427 14.98 -7.28 -13.16
CA SER A 427 15.28 -7.36 -11.74
C SER A 427 15.71 -8.75 -11.30
N ALA A 428 14.97 -9.79 -11.71
CA ALA A 428 15.33 -11.18 -11.43
C ALA A 428 16.73 -11.55 -11.96
N GLY A 429 17.10 -11.01 -13.14
CA GLY A 429 18.41 -11.25 -13.73
C GLY A 429 19.53 -10.43 -13.11
N THR A 430 19.25 -9.20 -12.65
CA THR A 430 20.25 -8.33 -12.01
C THR A 430 20.71 -8.91 -10.69
N GLY A 431 19.78 -9.51 -9.93
CA GLY A 431 20.04 -9.92 -8.55
C GLY A 431 20.28 -8.72 -7.64
N LEU A 432 20.33 -8.96 -6.34
CA LEU A 432 20.86 -7.96 -5.40
C LEU A 432 22.33 -8.32 -5.16
N ALA A 433 23.26 -7.48 -5.63
CA ALA A 433 24.67 -7.65 -5.29
C ALA A 433 24.75 -7.65 -3.76
N GLY A 434 25.31 -8.71 -3.17
CA GLY A 434 25.24 -8.94 -1.73
C GLY A 434 25.77 -7.75 -0.95
N THR A 435 24.87 -6.93 -0.42
CA THR A 435 25.16 -5.98 0.64
C THR A 435 25.46 -6.82 1.88
N ARG A 436 26.71 -6.76 2.34
CA ARG A 436 27.21 -7.48 3.51
C ARG A 436 26.99 -6.68 4.77
#